data_AF-A0A1Y6C7D9-F1
#
_entry.id   AF-A0A1Y6C7D9-F1
#
_cell.length_a   1.000
_cell.length_b   1.000
_cell.length_c   1.000
_cell.angle_alpha   90.00
_cell.angle_beta   90.00
_cell.angle_gamma   90.00
#
_symmetry.space_group_name_H-M   'P 1'
#
loop_
_entity.id
_entity.type
_entity.pdbx_description
1 polymer ?
#
loop_
_entity_poly.entity_id
_entity_poly.type
_entity_poly.pdbx_seq_one_letter_code
_entity_poly.pdbx_strand_id
1 'polypeptide(L)'
;MISHKSLIRTSTVLWVIWGLVHAFAGIMTITQDIPNAIAGIADGVDPSILQMSYPDAVGGILGQHGWNLLWFGVATTIGGVFMWRGSVTSIFVTAMIGGLADIGYFLFMDLGGFVNFVPGTVMTLICASAIVLSFVAHYRFRDE
;
A
#
# COMPACT_ATOMS: atom_id res chain seq x y z
N MET A 1 10.96 -22.95 -16.06
CA MET A 1 10.98 -23.18 -14.61
C MET A 1 11.27 -21.82 -13.95
N ILE A 2 10.41 -21.35 -13.04
CA ILE A 2 10.63 -20.05 -12.37
C ILE A 2 11.67 -20.25 -11.27
N SER A 3 12.73 -19.45 -11.24
CA SER A 3 13.81 -19.55 -10.24
C SER A 3 13.52 -18.72 -8.99
N HIS A 4 14.13 -19.08 -7.85
CA HIS A 4 14.09 -18.29 -6.60
C HIS A 4 14.38 -16.80 -6.84
N LYS A 5 15.47 -16.53 -7.59
CA LYS A 5 15.91 -15.18 -7.93
C LYS A 5 14.85 -14.41 -8.73
N SER A 6 14.13 -15.07 -9.64
CA SER A 6 13.05 -14.42 -10.38
C SER A 6 11.87 -14.07 -9.47
N LEU A 7 11.47 -14.96 -8.55
CA LEU A 7 10.36 -14.72 -7.63
C LEU A 7 10.64 -13.55 -6.67
N ILE A 8 11.83 -13.51 -6.05
CA ILE A 8 12.22 -12.40 -5.17
C ILE A 8 12.26 -11.09 -5.95
N ARG A 9 12.82 -11.07 -7.16
CA ARG A 9 12.87 -9.86 -7.98
C ARG A 9 11.48 -9.36 -8.35
N THR A 10 10.57 -10.25 -8.76
CA THR A 10 9.19 -9.87 -9.04
C THR A 10 8.51 -9.33 -7.78
N SER A 11 8.64 -10.02 -6.64
CA SER A 11 8.08 -9.57 -5.36
C SER A 11 8.63 -8.21 -4.94
N THR A 12 9.93 -7.98 -5.08
CA THR A 12 10.56 -6.67 -4.84
C THR A 12 9.93 -5.58 -5.70
N VAL A 13 9.78 -5.82 -7.01
CA VAL A 13 9.20 -4.81 -7.91
C VAL A 13 7.78 -4.47 -7.48
N LEU A 14 6.98 -5.47 -7.10
CA LEU A 14 5.63 -5.23 -6.59
C LEU A 14 5.62 -4.40 -5.31
N TRP A 15 6.51 -4.70 -4.35
CA TRP A 15 6.63 -3.91 -3.12
C TRP A 15 7.08 -2.47 -3.35
N VAL A 16 7.99 -2.26 -4.30
CA VAL A 16 8.43 -0.92 -4.68
C VAL A 16 7.30 -0.15 -5.37
N ILE A 17 6.55 -0.78 -6.28
CA ILE A 17 5.39 -0.15 -6.92
C ILE A 17 4.35 0.24 -5.87
N TRP A 18 3.94 -0.72 -5.02
CA TRP A 18 3.00 -0.47 -3.94
C TRP A 18 3.48 0.67 -3.05
N GLY A 19 4.77 0.64 -2.67
CA GLY A 19 5.35 1.63 -1.78
C GLY A 19 5.38 3.04 -2.37
N LEU A 20 5.73 3.19 -3.64
CA LEU A 20 5.73 4.48 -4.32
C LEU A 20 4.32 5.06 -4.47
N VAL A 21 3.33 4.23 -4.80
CA VAL A 21 1.93 4.65 -4.90
C VAL A 21 1.41 5.14 -3.54
N HIS A 22 1.71 4.43 -2.45
CA HIS A 22 1.28 4.82 -1.10
C HIS A 22 2.01 6.06 -0.58
N ALA A 23 3.30 6.22 -0.90
CA ALA A 23 4.03 7.43 -0.61
C ALA A 23 3.39 8.65 -1.30
N PHE A 24 3.04 8.50 -2.58
CA PHE A 24 2.34 9.53 -3.35
C PHE A 24 0.95 9.83 -2.76
N ALA A 25 0.13 8.81 -2.49
CA ALA A 25 -1.20 8.98 -1.90
C ALA A 25 -1.13 9.67 -0.53
N GLY A 26 -0.14 9.34 0.30
CA GLY A 26 0.11 10.01 1.57
C GLY A 26 0.41 11.51 1.41
N ILE A 27 1.27 11.87 0.46
CA ILE A 27 1.57 13.28 0.15
C ILE A 27 0.31 14.01 -0.32
N MET A 28 -0.46 13.43 -1.23
CA MET A 28 -1.70 14.05 -1.74
C MET A 28 -2.72 14.25 -0.61
N THR A 29 -2.90 13.26 0.26
CA THR A 29 -3.81 13.34 1.41
C THR A 29 -3.43 14.47 2.38
N ILE A 30 -2.13 14.69 2.60
CA ILE A 30 -1.64 15.75 3.50
C ILE A 30 -1.80 17.15 2.88
N THR A 31 -1.65 17.26 1.56
CA THR A 31 -1.50 18.56 0.88
C THR A 31 -2.79 19.11 0.29
N GLN A 32 -3.80 18.27 0.09
CA GLN A 32 -5.11 18.68 -0.40
C GLN A 32 -6.03 19.17 0.72
N ASP A 33 -7.03 19.95 0.35
CA ASP A 33 -8.17 20.25 1.22
C ASP A 33 -9.01 19.01 1.50
N ILE A 34 -9.74 19.02 2.62
CA ILE A 34 -10.43 17.84 3.17
C ILE A 34 -11.33 17.13 2.14
N PRO A 35 -12.20 17.81 1.37
CA PRO A 35 -13.05 17.14 0.39
C PRO A 35 -12.24 16.38 -0.68
N ASN A 36 -11.18 17.00 -1.20
CA ASN A 36 -10.36 16.41 -2.25
C ASN A 36 -9.47 15.28 -1.71
N ALA A 37 -8.96 15.41 -0.49
CA ALA A 37 -8.22 14.34 0.19
C ALA A 37 -9.10 13.10 0.40
N ILE A 38 -10.35 13.28 0.86
CA ILE A 38 -11.30 12.17 1.01
C ILE A 38 -11.64 11.57 -0.36
N ALA A 39 -11.91 12.40 -1.38
CA ALA A 39 -12.21 11.92 -2.72
C ALA A 39 -11.06 11.12 -3.35
N GLY A 40 -9.81 11.44 -3.04
CA GLY A 40 -8.64 10.68 -3.47
C GLY A 40 -8.51 9.30 -2.82
N ILE A 41 -9.08 9.11 -1.62
CA ILE A 41 -9.05 7.84 -0.87
C ILE A 41 -10.30 7.00 -1.17
N ALA A 42 -11.48 7.64 -1.21
CA ALA A 42 -12.79 7.05 -1.41
C ALA A 42 -13.35 7.44 -2.79
N ASP A 43 -12.60 7.11 -3.85
CA ASP A 43 -12.88 7.54 -5.21
C ASP A 43 -14.12 6.90 -5.85
N GLY A 44 -14.73 5.91 -5.18
CA GLY A 44 -16.02 5.32 -5.56
C GLY A 44 -17.23 6.09 -5.05
N VAL A 45 -17.03 7.12 -4.22
CA VAL A 45 -18.09 7.95 -3.66
C VAL A 45 -18.33 9.18 -4.55
N ASP A 46 -19.60 9.61 -4.68
CA ASP A 46 -19.96 10.85 -5.39
C ASP A 46 -19.23 12.06 -4.77
N PRO A 47 -18.34 12.76 -5.50
CA PRO A 47 -17.57 13.88 -4.93
C PRO A 47 -18.45 15.03 -4.42
N SER A 48 -19.68 15.17 -4.93
CA SER A 48 -20.59 16.24 -4.53
C SER A 48 -21.03 16.13 -3.07
N ILE A 49 -21.14 14.91 -2.53
CA ILE A 49 -21.54 14.71 -1.13
C ILE A 49 -20.41 15.02 -0.15
N LEU A 50 -19.18 15.11 -0.65
CA LEU A 50 -17.99 15.43 0.15
C LEU A 50 -17.78 16.94 0.28
N GLN A 51 -18.46 17.76 -0.51
CA GLN A 51 -18.36 19.23 -0.51
C GLN A 51 -19.16 19.84 0.64
N MET A 52 -18.62 19.70 1.86
CA MET A 52 -19.23 20.23 3.08
C MET A 52 -18.19 20.88 3.99
N SER A 53 -18.67 21.57 5.03
CA SER A 53 -17.80 22.08 6.10
C SER A 53 -17.46 20.95 7.04
N TYR A 54 -16.16 20.77 7.29
CA TYR A 54 -15.64 19.77 8.23
C TYR A 54 -15.06 20.48 9.45
N PRO A 55 -15.22 19.91 10.66
CA PRO A 55 -14.46 20.34 11.82
C PRO A 55 -12.95 20.19 11.57
N ASP A 56 -12.13 21.11 12.06
CA ASP A 56 -10.67 21.10 11.89
C ASP A 56 -10.02 19.77 12.31
N ALA A 57 -10.59 19.13 13.33
CA ALA A 57 -10.14 17.82 13.80
C ALA A 57 -10.16 16.73 12.72
N VAL A 58 -11.10 16.79 11.77
CA VAL A 58 -11.17 15.84 10.64
C VAL A 58 -9.96 16.01 9.73
N GLY A 59 -9.55 17.26 9.47
CA GLY A 59 -8.31 17.54 8.75
C GLY A 59 -7.09 17.00 9.46
N GLY A 60 -7.04 17.11 10.79
CA GLY A 60 -5.98 16.50 11.61
C GLY A 60 -5.91 14.98 11.49
N ILE A 61 -7.06 14.29 11.50
CA ILE A 61 -7.15 12.83 11.32
C ILE A 61 -6.69 12.44 9.91
N LEU A 62 -7.10 13.16 8.87
CA LEU A 62 -6.65 12.92 7.50
C LEU A 62 -5.16 13.14 7.33
N GLY A 63 -4.60 14.19 7.93
CA GLY A 63 -3.15 14.41 7.95
C GLY A 63 -2.40 13.25 8.61
N GLN A 64 -2.93 12.70 9.70
CA GLN A 64 -2.37 11.52 10.36
C GLN A 64 -2.48 10.25 9.49
N HIS A 65 -3.60 10.06 8.80
CA HIS A 65 -3.77 8.97 7.83
C HIS A 65 -2.80 9.09 6.65
N GLY A 66 -2.67 10.27 6.04
CA GLY A 66 -1.73 10.54 4.97
C GLY A 66 -0.28 10.36 5.40
N TRP A 67 0.07 10.75 6.62
CA TRP A 67 1.39 10.47 7.20
C TRP A 67 1.66 8.96 7.30
N ASN A 68 0.66 8.19 7.74
CA ASN A 68 0.77 6.74 7.80
C ASN A 68 1.01 6.12 6.42
N LEU A 69 0.20 6.47 5.42
CA LEU A 69 0.40 6.04 4.03
C LEU A 69 1.81 6.37 3.52
N LEU A 70 2.28 7.58 3.82
CA LEU A 70 3.60 8.04 3.40
C LEU A 70 4.71 7.16 3.98
N TRP A 71 4.75 6.98 5.30
CA TRP A 71 5.85 6.23 5.90
C TRP A 71 5.74 4.73 5.60
N PHE A 72 4.52 4.17 5.48
CA PHE A 72 4.35 2.79 5.00
C PHE A 72 4.98 2.63 3.62
N GLY A 73 4.67 3.53 2.70
CA GLY A 73 5.18 3.49 1.34
C GLY A 73 6.70 3.63 1.24
N VAL A 74 7.27 4.54 2.04
CA VAL A 74 8.74 4.69 2.14
C VAL A 74 9.39 3.42 2.73
N ALA A 75 8.83 2.88 3.81
CA ALA A 75 9.38 1.70 4.47
C ALA A 75 9.33 0.46 3.55
N THR A 76 8.24 0.24 2.83
CA THR A 76 8.11 -0.88 1.90
C THR A 76 8.99 -0.71 0.66
N THR A 77 9.17 0.52 0.15
CA THR A 77 10.11 0.82 -0.92
C THR A 77 11.56 0.49 -0.52
N ILE A 78 11.99 0.97 0.66
CA ILE A 78 13.34 0.69 1.19
C ILE A 78 13.51 -0.81 1.43
N GLY A 79 12.51 -1.46 2.04
CA GLY A 79 12.52 -2.89 2.29
C GLY A 79 12.61 -3.70 0.99
N GLY A 80 11.89 -3.30 -0.06
CA GLY A 80 12.00 -3.87 -1.40
C GLY A 80 13.44 -3.80 -1.95
N VAL A 81 14.12 -2.65 -1.81
CA VAL A 81 15.53 -2.52 -2.20
C VAL A 81 16.43 -3.49 -1.43
N PHE A 82 16.20 -3.69 -0.14
CA PHE A 82 16.97 -4.68 0.64
C PHE A 82 16.61 -6.13 0.29
N MET A 83 15.35 -6.42 -0.05
CA MET A 83 14.94 -7.73 -0.58
C MET A 83 15.66 -8.04 -1.90
N TRP A 84 15.83 -7.05 -2.78
CA TRP A 84 16.61 -7.20 -4.01
C TRP A 84 18.04 -7.66 -3.75
N ARG A 85 18.61 -7.25 -2.61
CA ARG A 85 19.95 -7.58 -2.13
C ARG A 85 19.99 -8.90 -1.34
N GLY A 86 18.87 -9.62 -1.23
CA GLY A 86 18.78 -10.92 -0.56
C GLY A 86 18.51 -10.85 0.95
N SER A 87 18.07 -9.71 1.49
CA SER A 87 17.76 -9.59 2.92
C SER A 87 16.46 -10.34 3.27
N VAL A 88 16.59 -11.48 3.96
CA VAL A 88 15.45 -12.26 4.44
C VAL A 88 14.60 -11.47 5.43
N THR A 89 15.23 -10.78 6.39
CA THR A 89 14.52 -9.94 7.36
C THR A 89 13.63 -8.90 6.67
N SER A 90 14.11 -8.31 5.58
CA SER A 90 13.35 -7.32 4.82
C SER A 90 12.11 -7.92 4.17
N ILE A 91 12.12 -9.19 3.75
CA ILE A 91 10.92 -9.88 3.24
C ILE A 91 9.80 -9.84 4.28
N PHE A 92 10.10 -10.25 5.52
CA PHE A 92 9.11 -10.32 6.58
C PHE A 92 8.65 -8.93 7.04
N VAL A 93 9.58 -7.98 7.22
CA VAL A 93 9.25 -6.63 7.67
C VAL A 93 8.42 -5.89 6.63
N THR A 94 8.77 -5.99 5.34
CA THR A 94 8.00 -5.37 4.26
C THR A 94 6.60 -5.98 4.14
N ALA A 95 6.50 -7.32 4.18
CA ALA A 95 5.21 -8.01 4.12
C ALA A 95 4.32 -7.68 5.33
N MET A 96 4.91 -7.52 6.52
CA MET A 96 4.17 -7.12 7.71
C MET A 96 3.64 -5.68 7.60
N ILE A 97 4.49 -4.72 7.25
CA ILE A 97 4.08 -3.30 7.15
C ILE A 97 3.04 -3.11 6.04
N GLY A 98 3.36 -3.53 4.81
CA GLY A 98 2.46 -3.36 3.68
C GLY A 98 1.21 -4.22 3.78
N GLY A 99 1.35 -5.47 4.22
CA GLY A 99 0.22 -6.38 4.36
C GLY A 99 -0.77 -5.95 5.45
N LEU A 100 -0.30 -5.49 6.61
CA LEU A 100 -1.20 -5.01 7.66
C LEU A 100 -1.89 -3.69 7.26
N ALA A 101 -1.19 -2.81 6.53
CA ALA A 101 -1.81 -1.60 5.97
C ALA A 101 -2.94 -1.95 4.99
N ASP A 102 -2.68 -2.86 4.04
CA ASP A 102 -3.66 -3.27 3.04
C ASP A 102 -4.81 -4.10 3.62
N ILE A 103 -4.61 -4.85 4.71
CA ILE A 103 -5.75 -5.50 5.40
C ILE A 103 -6.76 -4.45 5.88
N GLY A 104 -6.29 -3.34 6.45
CA GLY A 104 -7.16 -2.25 6.84
C GLY A 104 -7.88 -1.64 5.64
N TYR A 105 -7.14 -1.36 4.57
CA TYR A 105 -7.72 -0.84 3.33
C TYR A 105 -8.76 -1.79 2.73
N PHE A 106 -8.44 -3.07 2.59
CA PHE A 106 -9.34 -4.07 2.03
C PHE A 106 -10.64 -4.18 2.83
N LEU A 107 -10.54 -4.27 4.16
CA LEU A 107 -11.71 -4.46 5.02
C LEU A 107 -12.64 -3.24 5.04
N PHE A 108 -12.09 -2.03 5.06
CA PHE A 108 -12.88 -0.82 5.27
C PHE A 108 -13.19 -0.05 3.98
N MET A 109 -12.33 -0.16 2.96
CA MET A 109 -12.45 0.59 1.70
C MET A 109 -12.97 -0.30 0.58
N ASP A 110 -12.28 -1.39 0.24
CA ASP A 110 -12.70 -2.31 -0.84
C ASP A 110 -14.03 -2.98 -0.50
N LEU A 111 -14.12 -3.70 0.64
CA LEU A 111 -15.35 -4.36 1.06
C LEU A 111 -16.45 -3.37 1.46
N GLY A 112 -16.09 -2.15 1.84
CA GLY A 112 -17.02 -1.06 2.11
C GLY A 112 -17.68 -0.50 0.85
N GLY A 113 -17.14 -0.79 -0.34
CA GLY A 113 -17.66 -0.29 -1.61
C GLY A 113 -17.38 1.20 -1.84
N PHE A 114 -16.33 1.74 -1.21
CA PHE A 114 -16.00 3.17 -1.28
C PHE A 114 -14.95 3.52 -2.34
N VAL A 115 -14.41 2.52 -3.04
CA VAL A 115 -13.28 2.71 -3.98
C VAL A 115 -13.55 2.06 -5.32
N ASN A 116 -12.97 2.62 -6.38
CA ASN A 116 -12.98 2.00 -7.70
C ASN A 116 -11.91 0.91 -7.82
N PHE A 117 -12.01 0.12 -8.89
CA PHE A 117 -11.05 -0.94 -9.19
C PHE A 117 -9.62 -0.40 -9.39
N VAL A 118 -9.47 0.75 -10.05
CA VAL A 118 -8.18 1.42 -10.29
C VAL A 118 -8.23 2.84 -9.71
N PRO A 119 -7.27 3.25 -8.86
CA PRO A 119 -6.11 2.50 -8.40
C PRO A 119 -6.40 1.50 -7.26
N GLY A 120 -7.58 1.58 -6.63
CA GLY A 120 -7.90 0.92 -5.35
C GLY A 120 -7.65 -0.58 -5.31
N THR A 121 -8.61 -1.38 -5.75
CA THR A 121 -8.52 -2.86 -5.67
C THR A 121 -7.26 -3.42 -6.35
N VAL A 122 -6.73 -2.77 -7.38
CA VAL A 122 -5.45 -3.16 -8.01
C VAL A 122 -4.29 -3.12 -7.01
N MET A 123 -4.20 -2.13 -6.12
CA MET A 123 -3.13 -2.09 -5.11
C MET A 123 -3.24 -3.25 -4.11
N THR A 124 -4.46 -3.59 -3.69
CA THR A 124 -4.74 -4.77 -2.84
C THR A 124 -4.24 -6.05 -3.50
N LEU A 125 -4.49 -6.21 -4.81
CA LEU A 125 -4.01 -7.37 -5.58
C LEU A 125 -2.47 -7.38 -5.74
N ILE A 126 -1.86 -6.21 -5.94
CA ILE A 126 -0.39 -6.07 -6.00
C ILE A 126 0.23 -6.49 -4.68
N CYS A 127 -0.31 -6.03 -3.54
CA CYS A 127 0.17 -6.39 -2.21
C CYS A 127 0.01 -7.89 -1.94
N ALA A 128 -1.18 -8.45 -2.18
CA ALA A 128 -1.43 -9.88 -2.02
C ALA A 128 -0.45 -10.72 -2.87
N SER A 129 -0.22 -10.32 -4.12
CA SER A 129 0.75 -10.97 -5.01
C SER A 129 2.19 -10.84 -4.48
N ALA A 130 2.55 -9.66 -3.98
CA ALA A 130 3.88 -9.41 -3.41
C ALA A 130 4.14 -10.31 -2.19
N ILE A 131 3.16 -10.44 -1.29
CA ILE A 131 3.17 -11.32 -0.12
C ILE A 131 3.33 -12.77 -0.54
N VAL A 132 2.48 -13.26 -1.44
CA VAL A 132 2.52 -14.66 -1.90
C VAL A 132 3.87 -14.98 -2.53
N LEU A 133 4.37 -14.13 -3.43
CA LEU A 133 5.66 -14.35 -4.08
C LEU A 133 6.83 -14.28 -3.10
N SER A 134 6.80 -13.36 -2.13
CA SER A 134 7.77 -13.24 -1.05
C SER A 134 7.89 -14.54 -0.25
N PHE A 135 6.77 -15.08 0.22
CA PHE A 135 6.75 -16.28 1.04
C PHE A 135 6.99 -17.57 0.24
N VAL A 136 6.45 -17.68 -0.98
CA VAL A 136 6.75 -18.81 -1.87
C VAL A 136 8.25 -18.86 -2.17
N ALA A 137 8.87 -17.72 -2.49
CA ALA A 137 10.31 -17.68 -2.73
C ALA A 137 11.12 -18.08 -1.50
N HIS A 138 10.72 -17.61 -0.31
CA HIS A 138 11.42 -17.91 0.93
C HIS A 138 11.28 -19.37 1.38
N TYR A 139 10.07 -19.94 1.39
CA TYR A 139 9.84 -21.28 1.93
C TYR A 139 10.16 -22.41 0.93
N ARG A 140 9.96 -22.19 -0.37
CA ARG A 140 10.16 -23.24 -1.38
C ARG A 140 11.63 -23.43 -1.77
N PHE A 141 12.46 -22.41 -1.59
CA PHE A 141 13.85 -22.39 -2.04
C PHE A 141 14.81 -22.07 -0.88
N ARG A 142 14.40 -22.37 0.36
CA ARG A 142 15.20 -22.12 1.57
C ARG A 142 16.47 -22.99 1.64
N ASP A 143 16.44 -24.13 0.94
CA ASP A 143 17.45 -25.18 1.00
C ASP A 143 18.29 -25.30 -0.30
N GLU A 144 18.11 -24.36 -1.24
CA GLU A 144 18.99 -24.17 -2.42
C GLU A 144 20.04 -23.07 -2.13
#